data_AF-A0A382JYV0-F1
#
_entry.id   AF-A0A382JYV0-F1
#
_cell.length_a   1.000
_cell.length_b   1.000
_cell.length_c   1.000
_cell.angle_alpha   90.00
_cell.angle_beta   90.00
_cell.angle_gamma   90.00
#
_symmetry.space_group_name_H-M   'P 1'
#
loop_
_entity.id
_entity.type
_entity.pdbx_description
1 polymer ?
#
loop_
_entity_poly.entity_id
_entity_poly.type
_entity_poly.pdbx_seq_one_letter_code
_entity_poly.pdbx_strand_id
1 'polypeptide(L)'
;MRKESAKEAKEVKSILLKERILSKILKWKGETPKSNIQSNARQIRHGLLLKECYSLKIKNLILGHQMNDFIESFLIRLFRGSGLKGLTSFNQVSFLNKNNQKIIRPLITIKKKDLIYISKKIFGKYIL
;
A
#
# COMPACT_ATOMS: atom_id res chain seq x y z
N MET A 1 -4.63 -12.32 -5.69
CA MET A 1 -5.38 -13.36 -4.93
C MET A 1 -6.86 -13.28 -5.25
N ARG A 2 -7.43 -12.09 -5.47
CA ARG A 2 -8.75 -11.96 -6.10
C ARG A 2 -8.65 -12.24 -7.60
N LYS A 3 -9.72 -12.78 -8.22
CA LYS A 3 -9.77 -13.05 -9.67
C LYS A 3 -9.66 -11.76 -10.48
N GLU A 4 -10.19 -10.68 -9.93
CA GLU A 4 -10.26 -9.35 -10.52
C GLU A 4 -8.93 -8.60 -10.46
N SER A 5 -8.01 -8.98 -9.57
CA SER A 5 -6.76 -8.24 -9.32
C SER A 5 -5.92 -8.03 -10.58
N ALA A 6 -5.91 -9.00 -11.51
CA ALA A 6 -5.15 -8.88 -12.75
C ALA A 6 -5.78 -7.87 -13.72
N LYS A 7 -7.12 -7.78 -13.73
CA LYS A 7 -7.86 -6.81 -14.55
C LYS A 7 -7.68 -5.40 -13.99
N GLU A 8 -7.87 -5.23 -12.68
CA GLU A 8 -7.66 -3.96 -11.97
C GLU A 8 -6.25 -3.40 -12.20
N ALA A 9 -5.21 -4.23 -12.07
CA ALA A 9 -3.83 -3.79 -12.27
C ALA A 9 -3.56 -3.33 -13.72
N LYS A 10 -4.13 -4.03 -14.72
CA LYS A 10 -4.02 -3.62 -16.13
C LYS A 10 -4.77 -2.31 -16.39
N GLU A 11 -5.93 -2.15 -15.77
CA GLU A 11 -6.75 -0.96 -15.89
C GLU A 11 -6.08 0.28 -15.28
N VAL A 12 -5.51 0.15 -14.09
CA VAL A 12 -4.68 1.20 -13.46
C VAL A 12 -3.51 1.57 -14.37
N LYS A 13 -2.79 0.58 -14.92
CA LYS A 13 -1.67 0.84 -15.84
C LYS A 13 -2.10 1.63 -17.07
N SER A 14 -3.27 1.33 -17.64
CA SER A 14 -3.81 2.06 -18.79
C SER A 14 -4.15 3.51 -18.46
N ILE A 15 -4.75 3.78 -17.30
CA ILE A 15 -5.02 5.15 -16.83
C ILE A 15 -3.72 5.92 -16.66
N LEU A 16 -2.76 5.36 -15.92
CA LEU A 16 -1.50 6.04 -15.64
C LEU A 16 -0.72 6.35 -16.93
N LEU A 17 -0.78 5.45 -17.93
CA LEU A 17 -0.16 5.69 -19.23
C LEU A 17 -0.77 6.88 -19.97
N LYS A 18 -2.10 7.08 -19.90
CA LYS A 18 -2.77 8.26 -20.48
C LYS A 18 -2.29 9.56 -19.85
N GLU A 19 -2.01 9.52 -18.55
CA GLU A 19 -1.45 10.65 -17.78
C GLU A 19 0.09 10.74 -17.87
N ARG A 20 0.74 9.98 -18.77
CA ARG A 20 2.20 9.94 -18.95
C ARG A 20 2.98 9.51 -17.69
N ILE A 21 2.33 8.76 -16.79
CA ILE A 21 2.93 8.20 -15.59
C ILE A 21 3.38 6.77 -15.89
N LEU A 22 4.69 6.52 -15.81
CA LEU A 22 5.25 5.18 -15.96
C LEU A 22 4.84 4.30 -14.78
N SER A 23 4.40 3.07 -15.07
CA SER A 23 4.01 2.11 -14.04
C SER A 23 4.41 0.68 -14.41
N LYS A 24 4.82 -0.07 -13.39
CA LYS A 24 5.24 -1.47 -13.48
C LYS A 24 4.33 -2.33 -12.61
N ILE A 25 3.79 -3.41 -13.18
CA ILE A 25 2.99 -4.40 -12.44
C ILE A 25 3.93 -5.47 -11.91
N LEU A 26 4.02 -5.59 -10.59
CA LEU A 26 4.77 -6.65 -9.91
C LEU A 26 3.85 -7.84 -9.62
N LYS A 27 4.23 -9.03 -10.08
CA LYS A 27 3.47 -10.26 -9.85
C LYS A 27 4.18 -11.16 -8.85
N TRP A 28 3.43 -11.68 -7.88
CA TRP A 28 3.89 -12.76 -7.03
C TRP A 28 3.92 -14.08 -7.82
N LYS A 29 5.00 -14.83 -7.72
CA LYS A 29 5.18 -16.13 -8.39
C LYS A 29 5.23 -17.32 -7.42
N GLY A 30 5.24 -17.07 -6.11
CA GLY A 30 5.25 -18.14 -5.10
C GLY A 30 3.85 -18.64 -4.76
N GLU A 31 3.77 -19.48 -3.74
CA GLU A 31 2.51 -20.05 -3.27
C GLU A 31 1.55 -18.99 -2.74
N THR A 32 0.25 -19.28 -2.88
CA THR A 32 -0.78 -18.44 -2.26
C THR A 32 -0.90 -18.82 -0.78
N PRO A 33 -0.89 -17.83 0.15
CA PRO A 33 -1.10 -18.10 1.56
C PRO A 33 -2.46 -18.75 1.79
N LYS A 34 -2.47 -19.85 2.53
CA LYS A 34 -3.68 -20.60 2.89
C LYS A 34 -4.27 -20.17 4.23
N SER A 35 -3.46 -19.54 5.09
CA SER A 35 -3.86 -18.99 6.39
C SER A 35 -3.41 -17.53 6.50
N ASN A 36 -4.02 -16.77 7.41
CA ASN A 36 -3.69 -15.35 7.65
C ASN A 36 -3.57 -14.54 6.35
N ILE A 37 -4.47 -14.80 5.39
CA ILE A 37 -4.34 -14.42 3.98
C ILE A 37 -4.04 -12.93 3.83
N GLN A 38 -4.75 -12.06 4.58
CA GLN A 38 -4.55 -10.61 4.53
C GLN A 38 -3.16 -10.18 5.01
N SER A 39 -2.71 -10.72 6.15
CA SER A 39 -1.38 -10.42 6.72
C SER A 39 -0.27 -10.90 5.79
N ASN A 40 -0.37 -12.15 5.33
CA ASN A 40 0.63 -12.74 4.44
C ASN A 40 0.66 -12.05 3.07
N ALA A 41 -0.51 -11.71 2.50
CA ALA A 41 -0.58 -10.92 1.28
C ALA A 41 0.04 -9.51 1.46
N ARG A 42 -0.13 -8.88 2.62
CA ARG A 42 0.52 -7.61 2.95
C ARG A 42 2.05 -7.75 2.99
N GLN A 43 2.56 -8.78 3.65
CA GLN A 43 4.01 -9.05 3.71
C GLN A 43 4.59 -9.30 2.32
N ILE A 44 3.95 -10.15 1.51
CA ILE A 44 4.36 -10.42 0.12
C ILE A 44 4.40 -9.12 -0.70
N ARG A 45 3.35 -8.29 -0.61
CA ARG A 45 3.28 -7.02 -1.34
C ARG A 45 4.41 -6.08 -0.95
N HIS A 46 4.67 -5.92 0.35
CA HIS A 46 5.78 -5.11 0.84
C HIS A 46 7.13 -5.66 0.36
N GLY A 47 7.34 -6.97 0.43
CA GLY A 47 8.56 -7.61 -0.04
C GLY A 47 8.81 -7.36 -1.53
N LEU A 48 7.78 -7.49 -2.37
CA LEU A 48 7.87 -7.21 -3.81
C LEU A 48 8.24 -5.76 -4.10
N LEU A 49 7.58 -4.80 -3.44
CA LEU A 49 7.85 -3.37 -3.64
C LEU A 49 9.27 -3.01 -3.20
N LEU A 50 9.70 -3.48 -2.03
CA LEU A 50 11.03 -3.17 -1.49
C LEU A 50 12.15 -3.78 -2.34
N LYS A 51 11.96 -5.01 -2.83
CA LYS A 51 12.91 -5.67 -3.75
C LYS A 51 13.07 -4.88 -5.05
N GLU A 52 11.97 -4.41 -5.63
CA GLU A 52 11.99 -3.61 -6.85
C GLU A 52 12.64 -2.23 -6.60
N CYS A 53 12.29 -1.56 -5.51
CA CYS A 53 12.94 -0.32 -5.11
C CYS A 53 14.45 -0.50 -4.95
N TYR A 54 14.87 -1.63 -4.36
CA TYR A 54 16.28 -1.95 -4.17
C TYR A 54 17.00 -2.11 -5.51
N SER A 55 16.45 -2.90 -6.44
CA SER A 55 17.05 -3.09 -7.77
C SER A 55 17.14 -1.80 -8.59
N LEU A 56 16.20 -0.87 -8.38
CA LEU A 56 16.15 0.43 -9.06
C LEU A 56 16.89 1.55 -8.30
N LYS A 57 17.56 1.24 -7.18
CA LYS A 57 18.22 2.23 -6.29
C LYS A 57 17.28 3.34 -5.78
N ILE A 58 15.98 3.04 -5.66
CA ILE A 58 14.96 3.93 -5.11
C ILE A 58 15.04 3.92 -3.58
N LYS A 59 15.25 5.10 -2.98
CA LYS A 59 15.35 5.29 -1.53
C LYS A 59 14.01 5.53 -0.84
N ASN A 60 13.02 6.06 -1.56
CA ASN A 60 11.73 6.46 -0.99
C ASN A 60 10.59 5.65 -1.62
N LEU A 61 9.86 4.90 -0.81
CA LEU A 61 8.64 4.19 -1.19
C LEU A 61 7.43 4.92 -0.60
N ILE A 62 6.58 5.48 -1.47
CA ILE A 62 5.35 6.15 -1.06
C ILE A 62 4.19 5.15 -1.11
N LEU A 63 3.42 5.05 -0.04
CA LEU A 63 2.23 4.20 0.05
C LEU A 63 0.98 5.04 0.32
N GLY A 64 -0.10 4.73 -0.39
CA GLY A 64 -1.40 5.39 -0.26
C GLY A 64 -2.21 4.98 0.97
N HIS A 65 -1.57 4.82 2.13
CA HIS A 65 -2.30 4.58 3.37
C HIS A 65 -3.06 5.85 3.78
N GLN A 66 -4.31 5.67 4.19
CA GLN A 66 -5.24 6.74 4.56
C GLN A 66 -5.74 6.61 6.01
N MET A 67 -6.58 7.54 6.46
CA MET A 67 -7.08 7.60 7.84
C MET A 67 -7.74 6.30 8.30
N ASN A 68 -8.52 5.65 7.43
CA ASN A 68 -9.19 4.40 7.79
C ASN A 68 -8.19 3.27 8.07
N ASP A 69 -7.05 3.22 7.35
CA ASP A 69 -6.02 2.19 7.57
C ASP A 69 -5.34 2.37 8.93
N PHE A 70 -5.20 3.63 9.38
CA PHE A 70 -4.70 3.97 10.71
C PHE A 70 -5.68 3.50 11.79
N ILE A 71 -6.97 3.82 11.65
CA ILE A 71 -8.02 3.42 12.61
C ILE A 71 -8.11 1.90 12.70
N GLU A 72 -8.12 1.19 11.57
CA GLU A 72 -8.13 -0.28 11.54
C GLU A 72 -6.92 -0.86 12.28
N SER A 73 -5.72 -0.33 11.98
CA SER A 73 -4.48 -0.78 12.62
C SER A 73 -4.49 -0.49 14.12
N PHE A 74 -5.05 0.64 14.54
CA PHE A 74 -5.21 1.02 15.94
C PHE A 74 -6.16 0.06 16.67
N LEU A 75 -7.36 -0.18 16.13
CA LEU A 75 -8.36 -1.07 16.74
C LEU A 75 -7.83 -2.51 16.87
N ILE A 76 -7.19 -3.03 15.81
CA ILE A 76 -6.56 -4.36 15.84
C ILE A 76 -5.51 -4.45 16.97
N ARG A 77 -4.71 -3.41 17.18
CA ARG A 77 -3.68 -3.38 18.24
C ARG A 77 -4.30 -3.23 19.62
N LEU A 78 -5.35 -2.42 19.74
CA LEU A 78 -6.11 -2.25 20.97
C LEU A 78 -6.72 -3.58 21.44
N PHE A 79 -7.42 -4.28 20.55
CA PHE A 79 -8.00 -5.59 20.88
C PHE A 79 -6.96 -6.68 21.15
N ARG A 80 -5.71 -6.51 20.70
CA ARG A 80 -4.58 -7.39 21.02
C ARG A 80 -3.86 -7.03 22.31
N GLY A 81 -4.36 -6.07 23.09
CA GLY A 81 -3.77 -5.67 24.37
C GLY A 81 -2.45 -4.89 24.23
N SER A 82 -2.27 -4.15 23.12
CA SER A 82 -1.07 -3.33 22.95
C SER A 82 -1.05 -2.18 23.95
N GLY A 83 0.07 -2.00 24.66
CA GLY A 83 0.29 -0.81 25.50
C GLY A 83 0.39 0.48 24.67
N LEU A 84 0.40 1.64 25.34
CA LEU A 84 0.42 2.98 24.72
C LEU A 84 1.45 3.14 23.58
N LYS A 85 2.69 2.68 23.77
CA LYS A 85 3.74 2.70 22.73
C LYS A 85 3.40 1.83 21.51
N GLY A 86 2.70 0.73 21.72
CA GLY A 86 2.25 -0.18 20.67
C GLY A 86 1.08 0.40 19.85
N LEU A 87 0.24 1.23 20.47
CA LEU A 87 -0.89 1.90 19.80
C LEU A 87 -0.45 3.05 18.88
N THR A 88 0.67 3.72 19.20
CA THR A 88 1.16 4.88 18.45
C THR A 88 2.13 4.55 17.32
N SER A 89 2.47 3.27 17.08
CA SER A 89 3.55 2.86 16.15
C SER A 89 3.25 3.04 14.64
N PHE A 90 2.25 3.82 14.26
CA PHE A 90 1.83 3.99 12.87
C PHE A 90 2.26 5.37 12.35
N ASN A 91 3.56 5.52 12.08
CA ASN A 91 4.14 6.80 11.69
C ASN A 91 3.94 7.11 10.20
N GLN A 92 3.77 8.39 9.90
CA GLN A 92 3.73 8.95 8.55
C GLN A 92 5.00 8.61 7.74
N VAL A 93 6.14 8.50 8.43
CA VAL A 93 7.41 8.03 7.88
C VAL A 93 7.93 6.89 8.73
N SER A 94 8.34 5.79 8.09
CA SER A 94 8.99 4.66 8.75
C SER A 94 10.24 4.25 7.99
N PHE A 95 11.36 4.12 8.69
CA PHE A 95 12.64 3.69 8.14
C PHE A 95 12.74 2.16 8.15
N LEU A 96 13.29 1.59 7.07
CA LEU A 96 13.70 0.19 7.05
C LEU A 96 15.21 0.12 7.19
N ASN A 97 15.65 -0.30 8.38
CA ASN A 97 17.05 -0.27 8.80
C ASN A 97 18.00 -1.09 7.90
N LYS A 98 17.52 -2.09 7.15
CA LYS A 98 18.40 -2.97 6.37
C LYS A 98 18.95 -2.33 5.08
N ASN A 99 18.21 -1.43 4.43
CA ASN A 99 18.55 -0.94 3.07
C ASN A 99 18.54 0.59 2.94
N ASN A 100 18.43 1.33 4.05
CA ASN A 100 18.24 2.80 4.05
C ASN A 100 17.02 3.29 3.24
N GLN A 101 16.04 2.40 3.02
CA GLN A 101 14.79 2.73 2.33
C GLN A 101 13.79 3.33 3.31
N LYS A 102 13.16 4.45 2.92
CA LYS A 102 12.11 5.14 3.68
C LYS A 102 10.75 4.80 3.11
N ILE A 103 9.81 4.41 3.97
CA ILE A 103 8.40 4.31 3.61
C ILE A 103 7.70 5.59 4.07
N ILE A 104 6.99 6.25 3.16
CA ILE A 104 6.28 7.51 3.40
C ILE A 104 4.78 7.30 3.12
N ARG A 105 3.94 7.82 4.01
CA ARG A 105 2.47 7.69 3.97
C ARG A 105 1.82 9.08 4.01
N PRO A 106 1.87 9.84 2.90
CA PRO A 106 1.43 11.23 2.91
C PRO A 106 -0.08 11.39 3.13
N LEU A 107 -0.87 10.36 2.79
CA LEU A 107 -2.33 10.43 2.81
C LEU A 107 -2.94 9.99 4.14
N ILE A 108 -2.15 9.71 5.18
CA ILE A 108 -2.61 9.07 6.42
C ILE A 108 -3.68 9.88 7.16
N THR A 109 -3.74 11.19 6.97
CA THR A 109 -4.75 12.07 7.58
C THR A 109 -5.95 12.34 6.68
N ILE A 110 -5.94 11.82 5.45
CA ILE A 110 -6.97 12.08 4.43
C ILE A 110 -8.09 11.02 4.53
N LYS A 111 -9.34 11.46 4.37
CA LYS A 111 -10.50 10.57 4.39
C LYS A 111 -10.68 9.87 3.04
N LYS A 112 -11.18 8.63 3.07
CA LYS A 112 -11.45 7.82 1.86
C LYS A 112 -12.30 8.55 0.83
N LYS A 113 -13.32 9.26 1.29
CA LYS A 113 -14.26 10.00 0.43
C LYS A 113 -13.58 11.05 -0.43
N ASP A 114 -12.57 11.73 0.11
CA ASP A 114 -11.86 12.80 -0.58
C ASP A 114 -10.93 12.19 -1.65
N LEU A 115 -10.30 11.05 -1.34
CA LEU A 115 -9.51 10.29 -2.31
C LEU A 115 -10.35 9.73 -3.47
N ILE A 116 -11.56 9.22 -3.18
CA ILE A 116 -12.49 8.76 -4.21
C ILE A 116 -12.91 9.93 -5.10
N TYR A 117 -13.25 11.07 -4.50
CA TYR A 117 -13.63 12.27 -5.24
C TYR A 117 -12.51 12.74 -6.19
N ILE A 118 -11.29 12.90 -5.68
CA ILE A 118 -10.14 13.31 -6.49
C ILE A 118 -9.83 12.26 -7.58
N SER A 119 -9.89 10.97 -7.27
CA SER A 119 -9.65 9.91 -8.27
C SER A 119 -10.63 9.98 -9.42
N LYS A 120 -11.93 10.19 -9.14
CA LYS A 120 -12.94 10.37 -10.18
C LYS A 120 -12.73 11.67 -10.96
N LYS A 121 -12.36 12.75 -10.29
CA LYS A 121 -12.15 14.07 -10.92
C LYS A 121 -10.95 14.08 -11.87
N ILE A 122 -9.84 13.45 -11.47
CA ILE A 122 -8.59 13.47 -12.24
C ILE A 122 -8.51 12.30 -13.23
N PHE A 123 -8.85 11.10 -12.78
CA PHE A 123 -8.66 9.87 -13.57
C PHE A 123 -9.96 9.32 -14.18
N GLY A 124 -11.08 10.02 -14.00
CA GLY A 124 -12.41 9.61 -14.47
C GLY A 124 -13.04 8.46 -13.68
N LYS A 125 -12.29 7.77 -12.82
CA LYS A 125 -12.78 6.63 -12.03
C LYS A 125 -11.93 6.33 -10.79
N TYR A 126 -12.48 5.49 -9.92
CA TYR A 126 -11.80 4.90 -8.76
C TYR A 126 -11.82 3.38 -8.91
N ILE A 127 -10.69 2.73 -8.65
CA ILE A 127 -10.52 1.27 -8.75
C ILE A 127 -10.34 0.69 -7.34
N LEU A 128 -10.94 -0.48 -7.09
CA LEU A 128 -10.96 -1.20 -5.81
C LEU A 128 -9.81 -2.21 -5.66
#